data_AF-P32577-F1
#
_entry.id   AF-P32577-F1
#
_cell.length_a   1.000
_cell.length_b   1.000
_cell.length_c   1.000
_cell.angle_alpha   90.00
_cell.angle_beta   90.00
_cell.angle_gamma   90.00
#
_symmetry.space_group_name_H-M   'P 1'
#
loop_
_entity.id
_entity.type
_entity.pdbx_description
1 polymer ?
#
loop_
_entity_poly.entity_id
_entity_poly.type
_entity_poly.pdbx_seq_one_letter_code
_entity_poly.pdbx_strand_id
1 'polypeptide(L)'
;MSAIQASWPSGTECIAKYNFHGTAEQDLPFCKGDVLTIVAVTKDPNWYKAKNKVGREGIIPANYVQKREGVKAGTKLSLMPWFHGKITREQAERLLYPPETGLFLVRESTNYPGDYTLCVSCEGKVEHYRIMYHASKLSIDEEVYFENLMQLVEHYTTDADGLCTRLIKPKVMEGTVAAQDEFYRSGWALNMKELKLLQTIGKGEFGDVMLGDYRGNKVAVKCIKNDATAQAFLAEASVMTQLRHSNLVQLLGVIVEEKGGLYIVTEYMAKGSLVDYLRSRGRSVLGGDCLLKFSLDVCEAMEYLEGNNFVHRDLAARNVLVSEDNVAKVSDFGLTKEASSTQDTGKLPVKWTAPEALREKKFSTKSDVWSFGILLWEIYSFGRVPYPRIPLKDVVPRVEKGYKMDAPDGCPPAVYDVMKNCWHLDAATRPTFLQLREQLEHIRTHELHL
;
A
#
# COMPACT_ATOMS: atom_id res chain seq x y z
N MET A 1 -15.23 24.42 27.65
CA MET A 1 -14.59 25.19 26.56
C MET A 1 -14.47 24.25 25.37
N SER A 2 -15.24 24.47 24.29
CA SER A 2 -14.99 23.73 23.05
C SER A 2 -13.57 24.09 22.61
N ALA A 3 -12.70 23.11 22.42
CA ALA A 3 -11.39 23.35 21.85
C ALA A 3 -11.62 24.06 20.51
N ILE A 4 -11.11 25.29 20.36
CA ILE A 4 -11.15 26.01 19.09
C ILE A 4 -10.43 25.09 18.10
N GLN A 5 -11.19 24.49 17.19
CA GLN A 5 -10.66 23.53 16.24
C GLN A 5 -9.63 24.28 15.38
N ALA A 6 -8.36 23.87 15.46
CA ALA A 6 -7.28 24.55 14.77
C ALA A 6 -7.61 24.63 13.28
N SER A 7 -7.54 25.84 12.72
CA SER A 7 -7.85 26.11 11.32
C SER A 7 -6.91 25.33 10.40
N TRP A 8 -7.44 24.77 9.31
CA TRP A 8 -6.65 23.92 8.42
C TRP A 8 -5.73 24.76 7.53
N PRO A 9 -4.42 24.42 7.44
CA PRO A 9 -3.50 25.14 6.57
C PRO A 9 -3.82 24.93 5.09
N SER A 10 -3.36 25.85 4.25
CA SER A 10 -3.40 25.70 2.79
C SER A 10 -2.73 24.40 2.36
N GLY A 11 -3.29 23.73 1.35
CA GLY A 11 -2.86 22.42 0.89
C GLY A 11 -3.48 21.24 1.64
N THR A 12 -4.20 21.47 2.74
CA THR A 12 -4.91 20.39 3.45
C THR A 12 -5.94 19.74 2.53
N GLU A 13 -5.87 18.44 2.35
CA GLU A 13 -6.93 17.69 1.68
C GLU A 13 -8.09 17.40 2.63
N CYS A 14 -9.31 17.46 2.10
CA CYS A 14 -10.51 17.07 2.81
C CYS A 14 -11.48 16.32 1.89
N ILE A 15 -12.36 15.53 2.49
CA ILE A 15 -13.40 14.77 1.80
C ILE A 15 -14.78 15.29 2.22
N ALA A 16 -15.67 15.49 1.25
CA ALA A 16 -17.03 15.91 1.51
C ALA A 16 -17.85 14.80 2.20
N LYS A 17 -18.54 15.13 3.30
CA LYS A 17 -19.44 14.21 4.01
C LYS A 17 -20.88 14.29 3.50
N TYR A 18 -21.24 15.43 2.92
CA TYR A 18 -22.58 15.74 2.42
C TYR A 18 -22.50 16.39 1.03
N ASN A 19 -23.63 16.49 0.34
CA ASN A 19 -23.73 17.30 -0.86
C ASN A 19 -23.84 18.78 -0.47
N PHE A 20 -23.22 19.65 -1.25
CA PHE A 20 -23.34 21.10 -1.12
C PHE A 20 -23.59 21.68 -2.51
N HIS A 21 -24.78 22.23 -2.72
CA HIS A 21 -25.17 22.78 -4.02
C HIS A 21 -24.67 24.20 -4.27
N GLY A 22 -24.25 24.90 -3.21
CA GLY A 22 -24.04 26.35 -3.24
C GLY A 22 -25.35 27.11 -3.36
N THR A 23 -25.39 28.31 -2.79
CA THR A 23 -26.50 29.27 -2.92
C THR A 23 -26.03 30.61 -3.46
N ALA A 24 -24.74 30.91 -3.34
CA ALA A 24 -24.13 32.14 -3.81
C ALA A 24 -23.07 31.87 -4.90
N GLU A 25 -22.74 32.88 -5.70
CA GLU A 25 -21.77 32.75 -6.81
C GLU A 25 -20.35 32.37 -6.34
N GLN A 26 -19.98 32.75 -5.12
CA GLN A 26 -18.69 32.43 -4.53
C GLN A 26 -18.61 31.01 -3.94
N ASP A 27 -19.72 30.30 -3.84
CA ASP A 27 -19.76 28.95 -3.28
C ASP A 27 -19.11 27.97 -4.27
N LEU A 28 -18.42 26.96 -3.74
CA LEU A 28 -17.92 25.85 -4.53
C LEU A 28 -18.82 24.64 -4.31
N PRO A 29 -19.73 24.29 -5.24
CA PRO A 29 -20.57 23.11 -5.12
C PRO A 29 -19.73 21.84 -5.16
N PHE A 30 -20.14 20.83 -4.38
CA PHE A 30 -19.53 19.51 -4.38
C PHE A 30 -20.55 18.43 -4.02
N CYS A 31 -20.26 17.21 -4.45
CA CYS A 31 -20.98 16.02 -4.05
C CYS A 31 -20.32 15.40 -2.82
N LYS A 32 -21.10 14.67 -2.02
CA LYS A 32 -20.58 13.81 -0.96
C LYS A 32 -19.45 12.95 -1.52
N GLY A 33 -18.34 12.89 -0.80
CA GLY A 33 -17.09 12.16 -1.05
C GLY A 33 -16.19 12.72 -2.14
N ASP A 34 -16.50 13.90 -2.70
CA ASP A 34 -15.52 14.66 -3.46
C ASP A 34 -14.33 15.02 -2.57
N VAL A 35 -13.13 14.96 -3.15
CA VAL A 35 -11.90 15.41 -2.50
C VAL A 35 -11.62 16.85 -2.92
N LEU A 36 -11.40 17.69 -1.93
CA LEU A 36 -11.12 19.12 -2.07
C LEU A 36 -9.81 19.44 -1.37
N THR A 37 -9.16 20.51 -1.80
CA THR A 37 -7.95 21.03 -1.16
C THR A 37 -8.23 22.40 -0.59
N ILE A 38 -7.96 22.60 0.71
CA ILE A 38 -8.06 23.91 1.34
C ILE A 38 -7.04 24.86 0.73
N VAL A 39 -7.49 26.03 0.32
CA VAL A 39 -6.65 27.11 -0.21
C VAL A 39 -6.37 28.12 0.89
N ALA A 40 -7.40 28.53 1.63
CA ALA A 40 -7.26 29.50 2.72
C ALA A 40 -8.41 29.40 3.74
N VAL A 41 -8.13 29.89 4.94
CA VAL A 41 -9.13 30.12 6.00
C VAL A 41 -9.88 31.42 5.69
N THR A 42 -11.20 31.43 5.86
CA THR A 42 -12.00 32.65 5.65
C THR A 42 -12.15 33.45 6.95
N LYS A 43 -12.80 34.62 6.90
CA LYS A 43 -13.13 35.39 8.11
C LYS A 43 -14.15 34.68 9.01
N ASP A 44 -15.00 33.84 8.43
CA ASP A 44 -15.96 33.01 9.18
C ASP A 44 -15.34 31.62 9.42
N PRO A 45 -15.13 31.19 10.68
CA PRO A 45 -14.54 29.89 10.98
C PRO A 45 -15.38 28.71 10.48
N ASN A 46 -16.65 28.92 10.13
CA ASN A 46 -17.51 27.89 9.55
C ASN A 46 -17.28 27.67 8.05
N TRP A 47 -16.40 28.46 7.42
CA TRP A 47 -16.18 28.41 5.98
C TRP A 47 -14.69 28.41 5.62
N TYR A 48 -14.34 27.59 4.63
CA TYR A 48 -13.01 27.56 4.02
C TYR A 48 -13.08 27.98 2.56
N LYS A 49 -12.03 28.62 2.05
CA LYS A 49 -11.79 28.67 0.61
C LYS A 49 -11.08 27.39 0.20
N ALA A 50 -11.63 26.67 -0.78
CA ALA A 50 -11.09 25.41 -1.26
C ALA A 50 -11.05 25.38 -2.78
N LYS A 51 -10.34 24.38 -3.32
CA LYS A 51 -10.29 24.04 -4.75
C LYS A 51 -10.69 22.59 -4.96
N ASN A 52 -11.37 22.30 -6.07
CA ASN A 52 -11.68 20.93 -6.48
C ASN A 52 -10.63 20.36 -7.45
N LYS A 53 -10.81 19.09 -7.86
CA LYS A 53 -9.88 18.38 -8.76
C LYS A 53 -9.70 19.04 -10.13
N VAL A 54 -10.67 19.80 -10.62
CA VAL A 54 -10.60 20.53 -11.91
C VAL A 54 -10.06 21.95 -11.74
N GLY A 55 -9.58 22.32 -10.54
CA GLY A 55 -8.96 23.62 -10.26
C GLY A 55 -9.95 24.76 -10.00
N ARG A 56 -11.26 24.49 -9.93
CA ARG A 56 -12.24 25.52 -9.55
C ARG A 56 -12.14 25.81 -8.07
N GLU A 57 -12.09 27.09 -7.73
CA GLU A 57 -12.05 27.57 -6.35
C GLU A 57 -13.38 28.18 -5.92
N GLY A 58 -13.65 28.14 -4.62
CA GLY A 58 -14.77 28.84 -3.99
C GLY A 58 -14.85 28.50 -2.51
N ILE A 59 -15.92 28.94 -1.87
CA ILE A 59 -16.10 28.79 -0.42
C ILE A 59 -16.93 27.53 -0.14
N ILE A 60 -16.53 26.78 0.88
CA ILE A 60 -17.17 25.53 1.32
C ILE A 60 -17.45 25.54 2.83
N PRO A 61 -18.55 24.91 3.28
CA PRO A 61 -18.86 24.81 4.71
C PRO A 61 -17.94 23.81 5.40
N ALA A 62 -17.26 24.25 6.47
CA ALA A 62 -16.27 23.49 7.22
C ALA A 62 -16.86 22.21 7.85
N ASN A 63 -18.10 22.27 8.34
CA ASN A 63 -18.82 21.14 8.93
C ASN A 63 -19.28 20.09 7.90
N TYR A 64 -19.17 20.38 6.59
CA TYR A 64 -19.54 19.45 5.53
C TYR A 64 -18.37 18.62 5.04
N VAL A 65 -17.16 18.93 5.51
CA VAL A 65 -15.95 18.26 5.07
C VAL A 65 -15.23 17.62 6.26
N GLN A 66 -14.48 16.58 5.97
CA GLN A 66 -13.62 15.88 6.91
C GLN A 66 -12.19 15.95 6.41
N LYS A 67 -11.27 16.29 7.31
CA LYS A 67 -9.84 16.33 6.97
C LYS A 67 -9.36 14.95 6.53
N ARG A 68 -8.63 14.88 5.42
CA ARG A 68 -7.90 13.67 4.99
C ARG A 68 -6.47 13.77 5.47
N GLU A 69 -6.10 12.94 6.44
CA GLU A 69 -4.75 12.91 7.00
C GLU A 69 -4.17 11.51 6.91
N GLY A 70 -2.85 11.42 6.79
CA GLY A 70 -2.17 10.14 6.93
C GLY A 70 -2.41 9.54 8.31
N VAL A 71 -2.68 8.24 8.36
CA VAL A 71 -2.72 7.51 9.63
C VAL A 71 -1.34 7.63 10.28
N LYS A 72 -1.31 8.10 11.53
CA LYS A 72 -0.04 8.39 12.22
C LYS A 72 0.82 7.14 12.34
N ALA A 73 2.11 7.31 12.05
CA ALA A 73 3.14 6.33 12.36
C ALA A 73 3.04 5.86 13.82
N GLY A 74 3.11 4.55 14.02
CA GLY A 74 3.05 3.92 15.34
C GLY A 74 1.65 3.61 15.88
N THR A 75 0.57 4.09 15.25
CA THR A 75 -0.79 3.65 15.59
C THR A 75 -0.92 2.16 15.30
N LYS A 76 -1.17 1.35 16.34
CA LYS A 76 -1.39 -0.09 16.19
C LYS A 76 -2.82 -0.36 15.75
N LEU A 77 -3.05 -0.31 14.44
CA LEU A 77 -4.33 -0.69 13.86
C LEU A 77 -4.58 -2.18 14.05
N SER A 78 -5.84 -2.53 14.31
CA SER A 78 -6.32 -3.90 14.31
C SER A 78 -7.58 -4.04 13.47
N LEU A 79 -7.57 -5.00 12.54
CA LEU A 79 -8.78 -5.47 11.85
C LEU A 79 -9.60 -6.42 12.71
N MET A 80 -8.91 -7.13 13.60
CA MET A 80 -9.46 -8.21 14.43
C MET A 80 -9.17 -7.86 15.88
N PRO A 81 -10.01 -7.04 16.54
CA PRO A 81 -9.74 -6.57 17.90
C PRO A 81 -9.57 -7.73 18.90
N TRP A 82 -10.18 -8.88 18.61
CA TRP A 82 -10.09 -10.13 19.36
C TRP A 82 -8.86 -10.98 19.04
N PHE A 83 -7.97 -10.57 18.14
CA PHE A 83 -6.75 -11.32 17.81
C PHE A 83 -5.56 -10.83 18.64
N HIS A 84 -4.95 -11.73 19.41
CA HIS A 84 -3.87 -11.41 20.37
C HIS A 84 -2.49 -11.90 19.93
N GLY A 85 -2.38 -12.49 18.74
CA GLY A 85 -1.10 -13.01 18.23
C GLY A 85 -0.53 -14.16 19.07
N LYS A 86 0.78 -14.17 19.29
CA LYS A 86 1.51 -15.22 20.02
C LYS A 86 1.42 -15.03 21.54
N ILE A 87 0.29 -15.45 22.12
CA ILE A 87 0.14 -15.60 23.57
C ILE A 87 -0.02 -17.07 23.96
N THR A 88 0.35 -17.41 25.19
CA THR A 88 0.19 -18.77 25.73
C THR A 88 -1.26 -19.07 26.11
N ARG A 89 -1.57 -20.35 26.33
CA ARG A 89 -2.87 -20.80 26.84
C ARG A 89 -3.21 -20.10 28.16
N GLU A 90 -2.26 -20.03 29.08
CA GLU A 90 -2.44 -19.45 30.41
C GLU A 90 -2.64 -17.93 30.33
N GLN A 91 -1.96 -17.25 29.40
CA GLN A 91 -2.17 -15.82 29.15
C GLN A 91 -3.58 -15.55 28.61
N ALA A 92 -4.06 -16.38 27.67
CA ALA A 92 -5.42 -16.28 27.15
C ALA A 92 -6.47 -16.49 28.27
N GLU A 93 -6.29 -17.51 29.11
CA GLU A 93 -7.16 -17.78 30.25
C GLU A 93 -7.20 -16.62 31.25
N ARG A 94 -6.06 -15.96 31.51
CA ARG A 94 -6.00 -14.74 32.33
C ARG A 94 -6.74 -13.56 31.70
N LEU A 95 -6.64 -13.37 30.38
CA LEU A 95 -7.30 -12.27 29.67
C LEU A 95 -8.83 -12.43 29.61
N LEU A 96 -9.31 -13.67 29.64
CA LEU A 96 -10.72 -14.05 29.69
C LEU A 96 -11.28 -14.12 31.12
N TYR A 97 -10.51 -13.65 32.11
CA TYR A 97 -10.98 -13.46 33.48
C TYR A 97 -11.43 -12.01 33.71
N PRO A 98 -12.54 -11.76 34.44
CA PRO A 98 -13.46 -12.74 35.03
C PRO A 98 -14.23 -13.54 33.96
N PRO A 99 -14.66 -14.79 34.23
CA PRO A 99 -15.40 -15.58 33.25
C PRO A 99 -16.71 -14.90 32.86
N GLU A 100 -16.95 -14.79 31.57
CA GLU A 100 -18.14 -14.19 30.97
C GLU A 100 -18.53 -15.06 29.77
N THR A 101 -19.65 -15.79 29.86
CA THR A 101 -20.05 -16.73 28.78
C THR A 101 -20.11 -16.02 27.43
N GLY A 102 -19.41 -16.57 26.44
CA GLY A 102 -19.29 -16.01 25.10
C GLY A 102 -18.24 -14.90 24.95
N LEU A 103 -17.50 -14.54 26.01
CA LEU A 103 -16.29 -13.71 25.91
C LEU A 103 -15.19 -14.54 25.25
N PHE A 104 -14.59 -14.01 24.18
CA PHE A 104 -13.65 -14.78 23.37
C PHE A 104 -12.44 -13.97 22.89
N LEU A 105 -11.38 -14.68 22.53
CA LEU A 105 -10.24 -14.17 21.77
C LEU A 105 -9.67 -15.25 20.85
N VAL A 106 -8.89 -14.85 19.86
CA VAL A 106 -8.12 -15.76 19.01
C VAL A 106 -6.63 -15.46 19.18
N ARG A 107 -5.83 -16.52 19.20
CA ARG A 107 -4.36 -16.46 19.29
C ARG A 107 -3.74 -17.38 18.26
N GLU A 108 -2.44 -17.21 18.00
CA GLU A 108 -1.66 -18.20 17.28
C GLU A 108 -1.55 -19.50 18.10
N SER A 109 -1.61 -20.64 17.42
CA SER A 109 -1.47 -21.94 18.05
C SER A 109 -0.01 -22.15 18.48
N THR A 110 0.19 -22.45 19.75
CA THR A 110 1.51 -22.78 20.32
C THR A 110 1.94 -24.21 19.99
N ASN A 111 0.97 -25.10 19.76
CA ASN A 111 1.21 -26.52 19.54
C ASN A 111 1.32 -26.86 18.04
N TYR A 112 0.70 -26.05 17.18
CA TYR A 112 0.66 -26.27 15.73
C TYR A 112 1.02 -24.96 15.01
N PRO A 113 2.32 -24.69 14.78
CA PRO A 113 2.76 -23.47 14.09
C PRO A 113 2.08 -23.30 12.73
N GLY A 114 1.47 -22.13 12.51
CA GLY A 114 0.69 -21.81 11.31
C GLY A 114 -0.83 -21.84 11.53
N ASP A 115 -1.29 -22.57 12.55
CA ASP A 115 -2.70 -22.59 12.95
C ASP A 115 -3.01 -21.51 13.98
N TYR A 116 -4.31 -21.32 14.24
CA TYR A 116 -4.81 -20.45 15.29
C TYR A 116 -5.53 -21.25 16.38
N THR A 117 -5.89 -20.59 17.47
CA THR A 117 -6.70 -21.14 18.55
C THR A 117 -7.74 -20.12 18.97
N LEU A 118 -9.02 -20.49 18.84
CA LEU A 118 -10.15 -19.75 19.37
C LEU A 118 -10.35 -20.13 20.84
N CYS A 119 -10.24 -19.15 21.74
CA CYS A 119 -10.40 -19.31 23.17
C CYS A 119 -11.74 -18.67 23.57
N VAL A 120 -12.67 -19.44 24.13
CA VAL A 120 -14.02 -18.96 24.49
C VAL A 120 -14.31 -19.29 25.95
N SER A 121 -14.76 -18.30 26.72
CA SER A 121 -15.25 -18.51 28.08
C SER A 121 -16.68 -19.06 28.04
N CYS A 122 -16.92 -20.20 28.70
CA CYS A 122 -18.25 -20.82 28.81
C CYS A 122 -18.37 -21.53 30.16
N GLU A 123 -19.46 -21.29 30.89
CA GLU A 123 -19.78 -21.95 32.16
C GLU A 123 -18.62 -21.94 33.19
N GLY A 124 -17.89 -20.83 33.27
CA GLY A 124 -16.77 -20.65 34.21
C GLY A 124 -15.45 -21.29 33.78
N LYS A 125 -15.39 -21.92 32.60
CA LYS A 125 -14.17 -22.49 32.01
C LYS A 125 -13.83 -21.78 30.71
N VAL A 126 -12.59 -21.96 30.24
CA VAL A 126 -12.15 -21.49 28.93
C VAL A 126 -11.90 -22.70 28.04
N GLU A 127 -12.69 -22.81 26.98
CA GLU A 127 -12.53 -23.82 25.94
C GLU A 127 -11.59 -23.29 24.84
N HIS A 128 -10.76 -24.19 24.30
CA HIS A 128 -9.74 -23.87 23.31
C HIS A 128 -9.95 -24.72 22.06
N TYR A 129 -10.47 -24.10 21.00
CA TYR A 129 -10.72 -24.74 19.71
C TYR A 129 -9.56 -24.47 18.76
N ARG A 130 -8.98 -25.52 18.19
CA ARG A 130 -7.94 -25.38 17.16
C ARG A 130 -8.61 -24.91 15.86
N ILE A 131 -8.08 -23.84 15.28
CA ILE A 131 -8.45 -23.41 13.93
C ILE A 131 -7.33 -23.86 13.00
N MET A 132 -7.61 -24.89 12.21
CA MET A 132 -6.69 -25.48 11.26
C MET A 132 -6.59 -24.60 10.01
N TYR A 133 -5.36 -24.30 9.57
CA TYR A 133 -5.13 -23.62 8.30
C TYR A 133 -4.62 -24.60 7.24
N HIS A 134 -5.44 -24.87 6.23
CA HIS A 134 -5.07 -25.77 5.14
C HIS A 134 -5.59 -25.25 3.80
N ALA A 135 -4.74 -25.33 2.76
CA ALA A 135 -5.08 -24.92 1.40
C ALA A 135 -5.71 -23.51 1.30
N SER A 136 -5.14 -22.55 2.03
CA SER A 136 -5.63 -21.17 2.10
C SER A 136 -7.02 -20.99 2.72
N LYS A 137 -7.48 -21.97 3.51
CA LYS A 137 -8.76 -21.92 4.23
C LYS A 137 -8.58 -22.28 5.69
N LEU A 138 -9.55 -21.84 6.50
CA LEU A 138 -9.60 -22.04 7.95
C LEU A 138 -10.80 -22.88 8.33
N SER A 139 -10.65 -23.78 9.30
CA SER A 139 -11.76 -24.58 9.82
C SER A 139 -11.49 -25.01 11.27
N ILE A 140 -12.56 -25.18 12.06
CA ILE A 140 -12.49 -25.76 13.41
C ILE A 140 -12.87 -27.25 13.38
N ASP A 141 -13.70 -27.68 12.43
CA ASP A 141 -14.36 -28.99 12.38
C ASP A 141 -14.02 -29.83 11.12
N GLU A 142 -13.33 -29.25 10.14
CA GLU A 142 -13.10 -29.81 8.80
C GLU A 142 -14.36 -30.02 7.94
N GLU A 143 -15.48 -29.43 8.33
CA GLU A 143 -16.75 -29.45 7.59
C GLU A 143 -17.03 -28.08 6.96
N VAL A 144 -16.85 -27.02 7.74
CA VAL A 144 -17.05 -25.64 7.31
C VAL A 144 -15.70 -24.94 7.14
N TYR A 145 -15.51 -24.30 5.99
CA TYR A 145 -14.25 -23.64 5.62
C TYR A 145 -14.44 -22.16 5.34
N PHE A 146 -13.57 -21.34 5.92
CA PHE A 146 -13.58 -19.88 5.81
C PHE A 146 -12.31 -19.37 5.11
N GLU A 147 -12.38 -18.25 4.40
CA GLU A 147 -11.21 -17.65 3.73
C GLU A 147 -10.30 -16.91 4.72
N ASN A 148 -10.91 -16.38 5.79
CA ASN A 148 -10.24 -15.59 6.82
C ASN A 148 -10.95 -15.70 8.18
N LEU A 149 -10.25 -15.27 9.22
CA LEU A 149 -10.59 -15.33 10.63
C LEU A 149 -11.80 -14.43 10.93
N MET A 150 -11.97 -13.32 10.19
CA MET A 150 -13.15 -12.46 10.31
C MET A 150 -14.43 -13.21 9.92
N GLN A 151 -14.43 -13.92 8.78
CA GLN A 151 -15.57 -14.74 8.35
C GLN A 151 -15.87 -15.87 9.35
N LEU A 152 -14.83 -16.53 9.86
CA LEU A 152 -14.98 -17.57 10.89
C LEU A 152 -15.64 -17.02 12.15
N VAL A 153 -15.16 -15.88 12.67
CA VAL A 153 -15.72 -15.27 13.88
C VAL A 153 -17.13 -14.74 13.65
N GLU A 154 -17.44 -14.16 12.49
CA GLU A 154 -18.80 -13.74 12.13
C GLU A 154 -19.77 -14.93 12.15
N HIS A 155 -19.38 -16.07 11.56
CA HIS A 155 -20.17 -17.30 11.56
C HIS A 155 -20.47 -17.75 12.99
N TYR A 156 -19.43 -17.93 13.82
CA TYR A 156 -19.59 -18.42 15.19
C TYR A 156 -20.21 -17.39 16.17
N THR A 157 -20.27 -16.13 15.77
CA THR A 157 -21.06 -15.08 16.46
C THR A 157 -22.55 -15.27 16.18
N THR A 158 -22.90 -15.65 14.96
CA THR A 158 -24.28 -15.84 14.51
C THR A 158 -24.86 -17.16 15.04
N ASP A 159 -24.11 -18.25 14.93
CA ASP A 159 -24.50 -19.60 15.35
C ASP A 159 -23.37 -20.26 16.14
N ALA A 160 -23.67 -21.03 17.18
CA ALA A 160 -22.62 -21.74 17.92
C ALA A 160 -22.03 -22.87 17.06
N ASP A 161 -22.84 -23.48 16.19
CA ASP A 161 -22.44 -24.51 15.21
C ASP A 161 -21.43 -25.53 15.77
N GLY A 162 -21.78 -26.15 16.90
CA GLY A 162 -20.96 -27.15 17.59
C GLY A 162 -20.02 -26.62 18.69
N LEU A 163 -19.81 -25.30 18.78
CA LEU A 163 -19.10 -24.69 19.91
C LEU A 163 -19.95 -24.73 21.19
N CYS A 164 -19.28 -24.71 22.35
CA CYS A 164 -19.93 -24.68 23.68
C CYS A 164 -20.90 -23.50 23.88
N THR A 165 -20.72 -22.40 23.15
CA THR A 165 -21.62 -21.23 23.11
C THR A 165 -21.30 -20.41 21.86
N ARG A 166 -22.24 -19.56 21.44
CA ARG A 166 -21.99 -18.50 20.45
C ARG A 166 -20.91 -17.54 20.96
N LEU A 167 -20.17 -16.95 20.04
CA LEU A 167 -19.28 -15.83 20.32
C LEU A 167 -20.13 -14.58 20.56
N ILE A 168 -20.04 -14.00 21.77
CA ILE A 168 -20.90 -12.87 22.17
C ILE A 168 -20.11 -11.57 22.22
N LYS A 169 -18.90 -11.62 22.79
CA LYS A 169 -18.13 -10.41 23.08
C LYS A 169 -16.64 -10.63 22.81
N PRO A 170 -16.01 -9.81 21.95
CA PRO A 170 -14.58 -9.89 21.72
C PRO A 170 -13.81 -9.32 22.92
N LYS A 171 -12.81 -10.05 23.42
CA LYS A 171 -11.79 -9.52 24.31
C LYS A 171 -10.79 -8.72 23.49
N VAL A 172 -10.88 -7.41 23.54
CA VAL A 172 -10.04 -6.50 22.74
C VAL A 172 -8.58 -6.55 23.20
N MET A 173 -7.64 -6.58 22.25
CA MET A 173 -6.21 -6.41 22.52
C MET A 173 -5.92 -4.96 22.93
N GLU A 174 -5.46 -4.76 24.16
CA GLU A 174 -5.16 -3.43 24.70
C GLU A 174 -4.09 -2.69 23.89
N GLY A 175 -4.27 -1.38 23.73
CA GLY A 175 -3.37 -0.51 22.97
C GLY A 175 -3.51 -0.60 21.45
N THR A 176 -4.52 -1.32 20.94
CA THR A 176 -4.88 -1.31 19.52
C THR A 176 -6.07 -0.39 19.26
N VAL A 177 -6.17 0.11 18.02
CA VAL A 177 -7.29 0.93 17.53
C VAL A 177 -7.96 0.17 16.39
N ALA A 178 -9.30 0.15 16.37
CA ALA A 178 -10.04 -0.47 15.28
C ALA A 178 -9.70 0.23 13.96
N ALA A 179 -9.21 -0.54 12.99
CA ALA A 179 -8.73 0.00 11.72
C ALA A 179 -9.84 0.73 10.96
N GLN A 180 -11.05 0.16 10.95
CA GLN A 180 -12.21 0.75 10.29
C GLN A 180 -12.55 2.14 10.85
N ASP A 181 -12.54 2.29 12.18
CA ASP A 181 -12.80 3.57 12.85
C ASP A 181 -11.72 4.60 12.51
N GLU A 182 -10.45 4.19 12.52
CA GLU A 182 -9.36 5.11 12.23
C GLU A 182 -9.38 5.55 10.76
N PHE A 183 -9.63 4.64 9.81
CA PHE A 183 -9.80 5.00 8.40
C PHE A 183 -11.04 5.86 8.15
N TYR A 184 -12.13 5.64 8.88
CA TYR A 184 -13.30 6.52 8.81
C TYR A 184 -12.97 7.92 9.35
N ARG A 185 -12.34 8.00 10.52
CA ARG A 185 -11.96 9.26 11.17
C ARG A 185 -10.96 10.08 10.35
N SER A 186 -10.03 9.41 9.68
CA SER A 186 -9.01 10.03 8.82
C SER A 186 -9.49 10.29 7.38
N GLY A 187 -10.76 9.99 7.06
CA GLY A 187 -11.38 10.29 5.77
C GLY A 187 -10.98 9.33 4.63
N TRP A 188 -10.47 8.14 4.95
CA TRP A 188 -10.06 7.10 3.98
C TRP A 188 -11.10 6.00 3.77
N ALA A 189 -12.04 5.81 4.69
CA ALA A 189 -13.07 4.79 4.53
C ALA A 189 -13.99 5.09 3.34
N LEU A 190 -14.12 4.12 2.44
CA LEU A 190 -15.06 4.12 1.32
C LEU A 190 -16.23 3.17 1.60
N ASN A 191 -17.32 3.34 0.86
CA ASN A 191 -18.50 2.50 1.01
C ASN A 191 -18.55 1.42 -0.08
N MET A 192 -18.57 0.15 0.31
CA MET A 192 -18.66 -0.97 -0.62
C MET A 192 -19.90 -0.89 -1.54
N LYS A 193 -21.03 -0.35 -1.06
CA LYS A 193 -22.26 -0.20 -1.85
C LYS A 193 -22.10 0.73 -3.06
N GLU A 194 -21.08 1.58 -3.05
CA GLU A 194 -20.76 2.51 -4.13
C GLU A 194 -19.64 1.99 -5.05
N LEU A 195 -19.06 0.82 -4.71
CA LEU A 195 -18.04 0.16 -5.51
C LEU A 195 -18.66 -1.00 -6.30
N LYS A 196 -18.53 -0.94 -7.63
CA LYS A 196 -18.83 -2.06 -8.52
C LYS A 196 -17.53 -2.70 -8.99
N LEU A 197 -17.29 -3.93 -8.56
CA LEU A 197 -16.17 -4.75 -9.04
C LEU A 197 -16.44 -5.25 -10.46
N LEU A 198 -15.43 -5.17 -11.34
CA LEU A 198 -15.49 -5.59 -12.73
C LEU A 198 -14.48 -6.74 -12.97
N GLN A 199 -13.71 -6.69 -14.06
CA GLN A 199 -12.75 -7.73 -14.40
C GLN A 199 -11.45 -7.67 -13.59
N THR A 200 -10.81 -8.82 -13.36
CA THR A 200 -9.44 -8.89 -12.86
C THR A 200 -8.46 -8.30 -13.88
N ILE A 201 -7.60 -7.38 -13.43
CA ILE A 201 -6.56 -6.72 -14.24
C ILE A 201 -5.15 -7.11 -13.81
N GLY A 202 -4.98 -7.73 -12.64
CA GLY A 202 -3.71 -8.27 -12.17
C GLY A 202 -3.91 -9.38 -11.14
N LYS A 203 -3.01 -10.37 -11.13
CA LYS A 203 -2.94 -11.41 -10.11
C LYS A 203 -1.65 -11.21 -9.32
N GLY A 204 -1.74 -11.12 -8.01
CA GLY A 204 -0.58 -10.92 -7.13
C GLY A 204 -0.60 -11.88 -5.93
N GLU A 205 0.58 -12.09 -5.34
CA GLU A 205 0.75 -12.92 -4.13
C GLU A 205 -0.11 -12.42 -2.96
N PHE A 206 -0.33 -11.10 -2.87
CA PHE A 206 -1.05 -10.46 -1.78
C PHE A 206 -2.56 -10.32 -2.03
N GLY A 207 -3.02 -10.65 -3.23
CA GLY A 207 -4.40 -10.42 -3.66
C GLY A 207 -4.53 -10.17 -5.15
N ASP A 208 -5.74 -10.38 -5.66
CA ASP A 208 -6.08 -10.01 -7.04
C ASP A 208 -6.37 -8.50 -7.12
N VAL A 209 -5.91 -7.89 -8.21
CA VAL A 209 -6.24 -6.51 -8.55
C VAL A 209 -7.33 -6.53 -9.62
N MET A 210 -8.44 -5.84 -9.36
CA MET A 210 -9.59 -5.77 -10.25
C MET A 210 -9.83 -4.33 -10.69
N LEU A 211 -10.34 -4.17 -11.91
CA LEU A 211 -10.95 -2.92 -12.32
C LEU A 211 -12.26 -2.76 -11.54
N GLY A 212 -12.53 -1.56 -11.06
CA GLY A 212 -13.80 -1.21 -10.44
C GLY A 212 -14.35 0.11 -10.98
N ASP A 213 -15.62 0.34 -10.70
CA ASP A 213 -16.27 1.63 -10.81
C ASP A 213 -16.63 2.10 -9.40
N TYR A 214 -16.07 3.23 -8.98
CA TYR A 214 -16.45 3.91 -7.75
C TYR A 214 -17.07 5.26 -8.13
N ARG A 215 -18.41 5.33 -8.03
CA ARG A 215 -19.20 6.53 -8.34
C ARG A 215 -18.95 7.06 -9.76
N GLY A 216 -18.93 6.18 -10.75
CA GLY A 216 -18.72 6.51 -12.16
C GLY A 216 -17.26 6.71 -12.56
N ASN A 217 -16.31 6.54 -11.64
CA ASN A 217 -14.89 6.67 -11.91
C ASN A 217 -14.22 5.30 -11.92
N LYS A 218 -13.38 5.05 -12.93
CA LYS A 218 -12.55 3.84 -12.97
C LYS A 218 -11.54 3.85 -11.84
N VAL A 219 -11.46 2.75 -11.11
CA VAL A 219 -10.52 2.54 -10.01
C VAL A 219 -9.85 1.18 -10.14
N ALA A 220 -8.65 1.05 -9.56
CA ALA A 220 -8.04 -0.25 -9.34
C ALA A 220 -8.29 -0.70 -7.90
N VAL A 221 -8.67 -1.96 -7.71
CA VAL A 221 -9.09 -2.51 -6.41
C VAL A 221 -8.27 -3.75 -6.10
N LYS A 222 -7.38 -3.66 -5.12
CA LYS A 222 -6.62 -4.81 -4.59
C LYS A 222 -7.44 -5.48 -3.50
N CYS A 223 -7.83 -6.73 -3.73
CA CYS A 223 -8.67 -7.52 -2.82
C CYS A 223 -7.79 -8.44 -1.98
N ILE A 224 -7.82 -8.26 -0.66
CA ILE A 224 -7.02 -9.05 0.27
C ILE A 224 -7.92 -10.16 0.82
N LYS A 225 -7.64 -11.41 0.43
CA LYS A 225 -8.57 -12.53 0.64
C LYS A 225 -8.33 -13.32 1.93
N ASN A 226 -7.09 -13.39 2.43
CA ASN A 226 -6.67 -14.35 3.46
C ASN A 226 -6.05 -13.63 4.67
N ASP A 227 -6.10 -14.22 5.87
CA ASP A 227 -5.57 -13.57 7.08
C ASP A 227 -4.07 -13.29 7.07
N ALA A 228 -3.30 -14.18 6.43
CA ALA A 228 -1.86 -14.00 6.30
C ALA A 228 -1.51 -12.64 5.66
N THR A 229 -2.44 -12.07 4.88
CA THR A 229 -2.29 -10.79 4.20
C THR A 229 -3.11 -9.66 4.82
N ALA A 230 -3.94 -9.91 5.85
CA ALA A 230 -4.70 -8.87 6.55
C ALA A 230 -3.78 -7.86 7.29
N GLN A 231 -2.67 -8.32 7.87
CA GLN A 231 -1.67 -7.41 8.45
C GLN A 231 -0.91 -6.63 7.36
N ALA A 232 -0.67 -7.26 6.21
CA ALA A 232 -0.06 -6.61 5.04
C ALA A 232 -0.97 -5.53 4.48
N PHE A 233 -2.29 -5.77 4.44
CA PHE A 233 -3.30 -4.76 4.11
C PHE A 233 -3.18 -3.52 4.99
N LEU A 234 -3.16 -3.71 6.32
CA LEU A 234 -3.07 -2.57 7.25
C LEU A 234 -1.78 -1.80 7.06
N ALA A 235 -0.65 -2.50 6.90
CA ALA A 235 0.64 -1.88 6.68
C ALA A 235 0.67 -1.07 5.38
N GLU A 236 0.26 -1.68 4.26
CA GLU A 236 0.21 -1.04 2.95
C GLU A 236 -0.74 0.16 2.95
N ALA A 237 -1.98 -0.02 3.41
CA ALA A 237 -2.96 1.05 3.52
C ALA A 237 -2.44 2.22 4.37
N SER A 238 -1.89 1.93 5.56
CA SER A 238 -1.37 2.97 6.47
C SER A 238 -0.24 3.77 5.84
N VAL A 239 0.69 3.12 5.14
CA VAL A 239 1.74 3.81 4.38
C VAL A 239 1.10 4.67 3.28
N MET A 240 0.21 4.11 2.47
CA MET A 240 -0.41 4.83 1.35
C MET A 240 -1.25 6.03 1.78
N THR A 241 -1.84 6.04 2.98
CA THR A 241 -2.53 7.23 3.51
C THR A 241 -1.61 8.43 3.68
N GLN A 242 -0.29 8.22 3.82
CA GLN A 242 0.72 9.26 4.02
C GLN A 242 1.37 9.75 2.72
N LEU A 243 1.21 9.03 1.61
CA LEU A 243 1.91 9.33 0.35
C LEU A 243 1.07 10.20 -0.58
N ARG A 244 1.62 11.35 -1.00
CA ARG A 244 1.00 12.29 -1.95
C ARG A 244 2.03 12.80 -2.94
N HIS A 245 2.02 12.29 -4.17
CA HIS A 245 2.92 12.74 -5.23
C HIS A 245 2.33 12.42 -6.61
N SER A 246 2.59 13.25 -7.63
CA SER A 246 2.10 13.06 -9.00
C SER A 246 2.55 11.75 -9.64
N ASN A 247 3.73 11.28 -9.24
CA ASN A 247 4.36 10.07 -9.75
C ASN A 247 4.28 8.87 -8.80
N LEU A 248 3.39 8.92 -7.80
CA LEU A 248 2.99 7.75 -7.00
C LEU A 248 1.54 7.41 -7.31
N VAL A 249 1.21 6.12 -7.39
CA VAL A 249 -0.18 5.68 -7.53
C VAL A 249 -0.95 6.07 -6.28
N GLN A 250 -1.95 6.93 -6.46
CA GLN A 250 -2.67 7.56 -5.37
C GLN A 250 -3.74 6.64 -4.78
N LEU A 251 -3.69 6.47 -3.45
CA LEU A 251 -4.79 5.89 -2.69
C LEU A 251 -6.03 6.78 -2.79
N LEU A 252 -7.15 6.18 -3.18
CA LEU A 252 -8.46 6.83 -3.15
C LEU A 252 -9.17 6.52 -1.83
N GLY A 253 -8.97 5.34 -1.28
CA GLY A 253 -9.43 4.95 0.05
C GLY A 253 -9.40 3.46 0.26
N VAL A 254 -9.98 3.03 1.38
CA VAL A 254 -10.01 1.63 1.80
C VAL A 254 -11.43 1.23 2.18
N ILE A 255 -11.74 -0.05 2.00
CA ILE A 255 -12.99 -0.65 2.42
C ILE A 255 -12.63 -1.81 3.35
N VAL A 256 -13.22 -1.78 4.55
CA VAL A 256 -13.17 -2.86 5.53
C VAL A 256 -14.63 -3.24 5.77
N GLU A 257 -15.06 -4.35 5.19
CA GLU A 257 -16.40 -4.89 5.40
C GLU A 257 -16.44 -5.75 6.66
N GLU A 258 -17.60 -5.76 7.33
CA GLU A 258 -17.86 -6.62 8.49
C GLU A 258 -17.67 -8.10 8.14
N LYS A 259 -18.00 -8.49 6.89
CA LYS A 259 -17.88 -9.85 6.35
C LYS A 259 -16.46 -10.27 5.96
N GLY A 260 -15.45 -9.51 6.37
CA GLY A 260 -14.03 -9.78 6.09
C GLY A 260 -13.55 -9.31 4.72
N GLY A 261 -14.36 -8.60 3.95
CA GLY A 261 -13.93 -7.99 2.68
C GLY A 261 -12.96 -6.84 2.91
N LEU A 262 -11.72 -6.97 2.44
CA LEU A 262 -10.66 -5.96 2.59
C LEU A 262 -10.19 -5.46 1.22
N TYR A 263 -10.34 -4.16 0.97
CA TYR A 263 -10.06 -3.56 -0.33
C TYR A 263 -9.23 -2.29 -0.22
N ILE A 264 -8.12 -2.24 -0.96
CA ILE A 264 -7.36 -1.01 -1.22
C ILE A 264 -7.79 -0.48 -2.58
N VAL A 265 -8.33 0.74 -2.62
CA VAL A 265 -8.84 1.38 -3.82
C VAL A 265 -7.92 2.51 -4.24
N THR A 266 -7.34 2.40 -5.44
CA THR A 266 -6.43 3.39 -6.01
C THR A 266 -6.95 3.94 -7.33
N GLU A 267 -6.30 4.98 -7.83
CA GLU A 267 -6.50 5.40 -9.21
C GLU A 267 -6.20 4.27 -10.20
N TYR A 268 -6.92 4.27 -11.33
CA TYR A 268 -6.73 3.29 -12.40
C TYR A 268 -5.69 3.79 -13.42
N MET A 269 -4.71 2.96 -13.73
CA MET A 269 -3.61 3.26 -14.64
C MET A 269 -3.83 2.53 -15.97
N ALA A 270 -4.39 3.25 -16.95
CA ALA A 270 -4.99 2.66 -18.14
C ALA A 270 -4.05 1.84 -19.05
N LYS A 271 -2.74 2.11 -19.00
CA LYS A 271 -1.74 1.42 -19.83
C LYS A 271 -1.01 0.28 -19.09
N GLY A 272 -1.42 -0.02 -17.85
CA GLY A 272 -0.89 -1.14 -17.09
C GLY A 272 0.55 -0.94 -16.65
N SER A 273 1.28 -2.04 -16.46
CA SER A 273 2.67 -2.03 -16.00
C SER A 273 3.62 -1.44 -17.05
N LEU A 274 4.64 -0.72 -16.61
CA LEU A 274 5.65 -0.15 -17.48
C LEU A 274 6.41 -1.25 -18.22
N VAL A 275 6.69 -2.39 -17.58
CA VAL A 275 7.36 -3.52 -18.24
C VAL A 275 6.56 -4.07 -19.43
N ASP A 276 5.24 -4.24 -19.28
CA ASP A 276 4.39 -4.73 -20.38
C ASP A 276 4.17 -3.64 -21.44
N TYR A 277 4.10 -2.37 -21.02
CA TYR A 277 4.04 -1.24 -21.94
C TYR A 277 5.30 -1.14 -22.82
N LEU A 278 6.49 -1.24 -22.23
CA LEU A 278 7.76 -1.24 -22.96
C LEU A 278 7.84 -2.39 -23.97
N ARG A 279 7.46 -3.61 -23.54
CA ARG A 279 7.47 -4.81 -24.40
C ARG A 279 6.47 -4.73 -25.56
N SER A 280 5.29 -4.16 -25.32
CA SER A 280 4.23 -4.07 -26.33
C SER A 280 4.48 -2.98 -27.38
N ARG A 281 5.18 -1.90 -27.04
CA ARG A 281 5.45 -0.78 -27.95
C ARG A 281 6.81 -0.88 -28.65
N GLY A 282 7.83 -1.35 -27.94
CA GLY A 282 9.17 -1.56 -28.49
C GLY A 282 9.85 -0.29 -29.04
N ARG A 283 11.01 -0.49 -29.66
CA ARG A 283 11.92 0.56 -30.19
C ARG A 283 11.32 1.42 -31.31
N SER A 284 10.39 0.86 -32.08
CA SER A 284 9.77 1.57 -33.20
C SER A 284 8.75 2.62 -32.78
N VAL A 285 8.26 2.55 -31.53
CA VAL A 285 7.23 3.46 -31.00
C VAL A 285 7.79 4.33 -29.87
N LEU A 286 8.64 3.79 -29.00
CA LEU A 286 9.20 4.52 -27.87
C LEU A 286 10.62 4.99 -28.18
N GLY A 287 10.78 6.29 -28.43
CA GLY A 287 12.08 6.95 -28.60
C GLY A 287 12.75 7.30 -27.26
N GLY A 288 13.99 7.78 -27.34
CA GLY A 288 14.81 8.11 -26.17
C GLY A 288 14.19 9.14 -25.22
N ASP A 289 13.48 10.14 -25.76
CA ASP A 289 12.75 11.14 -24.97
C ASP A 289 11.67 10.51 -24.08
N CYS A 290 10.95 9.51 -24.60
CA CYS A 290 9.90 8.82 -23.84
C CYS A 290 10.50 7.96 -22.72
N LEU A 291 11.61 7.27 -23.00
CA LEU A 291 12.33 6.49 -21.98
C LEU A 291 12.94 7.38 -20.90
N LEU A 292 13.49 8.54 -21.27
CA LEU A 292 14.01 9.52 -20.31
C LEU A 292 12.87 10.09 -19.46
N LYS A 293 11.71 10.39 -20.05
CA LYS A 293 10.53 10.87 -19.31
C LYS A 293 10.06 9.86 -18.26
N PHE A 294 9.96 8.58 -18.60
CA PHE A 294 9.63 7.54 -17.63
C PHE A 294 10.68 7.41 -16.53
N SER A 295 11.96 7.58 -16.88
CA SER A 295 13.07 7.55 -15.93
C SER A 295 12.98 8.72 -14.92
N LEU A 296 12.67 9.93 -15.40
CA LEU A 296 12.46 11.13 -14.58
C LEU A 296 11.24 10.98 -13.67
N ASP A 297 10.10 10.53 -14.21
CA ASP A 297 8.88 10.29 -13.42
C ASP A 297 9.12 9.38 -12.22
N VAL A 298 9.82 8.26 -12.44
CA VAL A 298 10.16 7.32 -11.38
C VAL A 298 11.19 7.94 -10.41
N CYS A 299 12.16 8.70 -10.90
CA CYS A 299 13.16 9.35 -10.06
C CYS A 299 12.53 10.38 -9.11
N GLU A 300 11.61 11.22 -9.61
CA GLU A 300 10.85 12.19 -8.81
C GLU A 300 10.01 11.50 -7.73
N ALA A 301 9.34 10.39 -8.07
CA ALA A 301 8.61 9.58 -7.11
C ALA A 301 9.49 9.05 -5.97
N MET A 302 10.69 8.57 -6.31
CA MET A 302 11.63 8.01 -5.34
C MET A 302 12.36 9.08 -4.52
N GLU A 303 12.62 10.25 -5.10
CA GLU A 303 13.09 11.43 -4.37
C GLU A 303 12.08 11.85 -3.31
N TYR A 304 10.79 11.86 -3.66
CA TYR A 304 9.72 12.10 -2.69
C TYR A 304 9.72 11.08 -1.55
N LEU A 305 9.84 9.78 -1.86
CA LEU A 305 9.91 8.74 -0.81
C LEU A 305 11.16 8.90 0.07
N GLU A 306 12.31 9.18 -0.52
CA GLU A 306 13.57 9.45 0.21
C GLU A 306 13.42 10.65 1.15
N GLY A 307 12.86 11.76 0.67
CA GLY A 307 12.60 12.96 1.47
C GLY A 307 11.60 12.74 2.61
N ASN A 308 10.72 11.74 2.48
CA ASN A 308 9.75 11.35 3.51
C ASN A 308 10.20 10.11 4.33
N ASN A 309 11.47 9.70 4.22
CA ASN A 309 12.05 8.56 4.95
C ASN A 309 11.36 7.21 4.72
N PHE A 310 10.74 7.03 3.54
CA PHE A 310 10.20 5.74 3.11
C PHE A 310 11.22 4.99 2.24
N VAL A 311 11.25 3.67 2.41
CA VAL A 311 12.02 2.75 1.57
C VAL A 311 11.03 1.82 0.88
N HIS A 312 11.02 1.81 -0.45
CA HIS A 312 10.09 1.04 -1.27
C HIS A 312 10.40 -0.47 -1.22
N ARG A 313 11.68 -0.86 -1.27
CA ARG A 313 12.20 -2.24 -1.18
C ARG A 313 11.85 -3.18 -2.34
N ASP A 314 10.88 -2.83 -3.18
CA ASP A 314 10.50 -3.59 -4.40
C ASP A 314 10.35 -2.70 -5.65
N LEU A 315 11.30 -1.77 -5.86
CA LEU A 315 11.28 -0.92 -7.06
C LEU A 315 11.73 -1.72 -8.30
N ALA A 316 10.84 -1.83 -9.28
CA ALA A 316 11.08 -2.51 -10.56
C ALA A 316 10.08 -2.03 -11.61
N ALA A 317 10.35 -2.22 -12.91
CA ALA A 317 9.45 -1.77 -13.98
C ALA A 317 8.05 -2.44 -13.93
N ARG A 318 7.91 -3.62 -13.31
CA ARG A 318 6.60 -4.26 -13.08
C ARG A 318 5.73 -3.52 -12.05
N ASN A 319 6.35 -2.79 -11.13
CA ASN A 319 5.70 -2.03 -10.05
C ASN A 319 5.60 -0.54 -10.39
N VAL A 320 5.89 -0.17 -11.64
CA VAL A 320 5.58 1.15 -12.19
C VAL A 320 4.40 0.98 -13.14
N LEU A 321 3.38 1.83 -13.01
CA LEU A 321 2.20 1.83 -13.86
C LEU A 321 2.18 3.07 -14.75
N VAL A 322 1.56 2.97 -15.92
CA VAL A 322 1.50 4.06 -16.91
C VAL A 322 0.06 4.55 -17.07
N SER A 323 -0.13 5.87 -16.95
CA SER A 323 -1.45 6.51 -17.09
C SER A 323 -1.89 6.60 -18.55
N GLU A 324 -3.15 7.00 -18.79
CA GLU A 324 -3.67 7.31 -20.13
C GLU A 324 -2.75 8.32 -20.86
N ASP A 325 -2.26 9.33 -20.14
CA ASP A 325 -1.41 10.42 -20.66
C ASP A 325 0.09 10.09 -20.71
N ASN A 326 0.49 8.83 -20.58
CA ASN A 326 1.90 8.38 -20.53
C ASN A 326 2.70 8.94 -19.34
N VAL A 327 2.06 9.17 -18.19
CA VAL A 327 2.79 9.49 -16.95
C VAL A 327 3.09 8.18 -16.22
N ALA A 328 4.36 7.95 -15.89
CA ALA A 328 4.72 6.80 -15.05
C ALA A 328 4.50 7.12 -13.57
N LYS A 329 3.95 6.16 -12.84
CA LYS A 329 3.74 6.23 -11.39
C LYS A 329 4.21 4.96 -10.70
N VAL A 330 5.01 5.11 -9.64
CA VAL A 330 5.43 3.99 -8.79
C VAL A 330 4.25 3.49 -7.96
N SER A 331 4.15 2.17 -7.80
CA SER A 331 3.03 1.45 -7.20
C SER A 331 3.53 0.24 -6.39
N ASP A 332 2.59 -0.48 -5.76
CA ASP A 332 2.85 -1.64 -4.91
C ASP A 332 3.71 -1.34 -3.67
N PHE A 333 3.09 -0.68 -2.70
CA PHE A 333 3.72 -0.29 -1.44
C PHE A 333 3.63 -1.38 -0.36
N GLY A 334 3.32 -2.63 -0.74
CA GLY A 334 3.15 -3.74 0.21
C GLY A 334 4.40 -4.09 1.03
N LEU A 335 5.59 -3.80 0.48
CA LEU A 335 6.87 -3.95 1.17
C LEU A 335 7.46 -2.61 1.67
N THR A 336 6.78 -1.50 1.40
CA THR A 336 7.26 -0.17 1.77
C THR A 336 7.19 -0.01 3.27
N LYS A 337 8.28 0.48 3.86
CA LYS A 337 8.38 0.76 5.30
C LYS A 337 9.14 2.06 5.55
N GLU A 338 8.91 2.64 6.71
CA GLU A 338 9.82 3.66 7.24
C GLU A 338 11.24 3.09 7.34
N ALA A 339 12.23 3.93 7.08
CA ALA A 339 13.65 3.54 7.15
C ALA A 339 14.07 3.00 8.54
N SER A 340 13.36 3.37 9.60
CA SER A 340 13.57 2.91 10.97
C SER A 340 13.06 1.48 11.25
N SER A 341 12.24 0.90 10.36
CA SER A 341 11.58 -0.39 10.58
C SER A 341 12.50 -1.59 10.32
N THR A 342 12.67 -2.43 11.35
CA THR A 342 13.50 -3.66 11.34
C THR A 342 12.74 -4.94 10.99
N GLN A 343 11.43 -4.87 10.76
CA GLN A 343 10.63 -6.07 10.48
C GLN A 343 10.89 -6.61 9.07
N ASP A 344 11.26 -7.89 8.99
CA ASP A 344 11.48 -8.64 7.75
C ASP A 344 10.38 -9.68 7.53
N THR A 345 9.75 -9.66 6.36
CA THR A 345 8.74 -10.67 6.00
C THR A 345 8.71 -10.84 4.47
N GLY A 346 9.36 -11.88 3.95
CA GLY A 346 9.10 -12.36 2.59
C GLY A 346 10.31 -12.67 1.71
N LYS A 347 10.02 -13.30 0.57
CA LYS A 347 10.96 -13.61 -0.50
C LYS A 347 11.30 -12.33 -1.27
N LEU A 348 12.57 -11.95 -1.28
CA LEU A 348 13.03 -10.70 -1.92
C LEU A 348 13.25 -10.87 -3.43
N PRO A 349 13.04 -9.80 -4.23
CA PRO A 349 13.26 -9.80 -5.68
C PRO A 349 14.76 -9.73 -6.00
N VAL A 350 15.45 -10.88 -5.92
CA VAL A 350 16.92 -11.00 -5.99
C VAL A 350 17.61 -10.17 -7.09
N LYS A 351 17.03 -10.05 -8.30
CA LYS A 351 17.64 -9.29 -9.40
C LYS A 351 17.51 -7.76 -9.25
N TRP A 352 16.65 -7.26 -8.38
CA TRP A 352 16.46 -5.82 -8.17
C TRP A 352 17.03 -5.38 -6.84
N THR A 353 17.07 -6.26 -5.85
CA THR A 353 17.52 -5.94 -4.49
C THR A 353 19.04 -5.76 -4.42
N ALA A 354 19.47 -4.71 -3.72
CA ALA A 354 20.88 -4.44 -3.45
C ALA A 354 21.56 -5.58 -2.64
N PRO A 355 22.87 -5.84 -2.85
CA PRO A 355 23.57 -6.94 -2.17
C PRO A 355 23.51 -6.88 -0.63
N GLU A 356 23.64 -5.69 -0.04
CA GLU A 356 23.57 -5.49 1.42
C GLU A 356 22.18 -5.77 1.98
N ALA A 357 21.12 -5.46 1.22
CA ALA A 357 19.74 -5.76 1.60
C ALA A 357 19.44 -7.26 1.49
N LEU A 358 20.05 -7.98 0.54
CA LEU A 358 19.91 -9.43 0.43
C LEU A 358 20.62 -10.18 1.56
N ARG A 359 21.89 -9.85 1.83
CA ARG A 359 22.73 -10.55 2.82
C ARG A 359 22.40 -10.19 4.26
N GLU A 360 22.30 -8.89 4.53
CA GLU A 360 22.28 -8.34 5.89
C GLU A 360 20.91 -7.76 6.26
N LYS A 361 19.93 -7.84 5.36
CA LYS A 361 18.59 -7.22 5.52
C LYS A 361 18.65 -5.72 5.80
N LYS A 362 19.74 -5.07 5.39
CA LYS A 362 19.96 -3.63 5.51
C LYS A 362 19.28 -2.89 4.36
N PHE A 363 17.99 -2.60 4.53
CA PHE A 363 17.24 -1.77 3.60
C PHE A 363 17.40 -0.29 3.92
N SER A 364 17.57 0.53 2.89
CA SER A 364 17.66 1.99 2.96
C SER A 364 17.26 2.62 1.63
N THR A 365 17.13 3.95 1.58
CA THR A 365 16.91 4.65 0.30
C THR A 365 18.04 4.37 -0.70
N LYS A 366 19.26 4.11 -0.22
CA LYS A 366 20.41 3.68 -1.07
C LYS A 366 20.25 2.28 -1.65
N SER A 367 19.52 1.39 -0.99
CA SER A 367 19.15 0.09 -1.58
C SER A 367 18.06 0.23 -2.66
N ASP A 368 17.20 1.25 -2.55
CA ASP A 368 16.27 1.60 -3.63
C ASP A 368 16.99 2.26 -4.81
N VAL A 369 18.05 3.05 -4.58
CA VAL A 369 18.91 3.60 -5.65
C VAL A 369 19.53 2.49 -6.49
N TRP A 370 19.99 1.38 -5.87
CA TRP A 370 20.44 0.20 -6.62
C TRP A 370 19.33 -0.34 -7.52
N SER A 371 18.13 -0.52 -6.94
CA SER A 371 16.94 -1.02 -7.63
C SER A 371 16.54 -0.11 -8.79
N PHE A 372 16.67 1.21 -8.62
CA PHE A 372 16.45 2.22 -9.66
C PHE A 372 17.44 2.05 -10.83
N GLY A 373 18.72 1.78 -10.56
CA GLY A 373 19.68 1.44 -11.62
C GLY A 373 19.25 0.23 -12.44
N ILE A 374 18.73 -0.82 -11.78
CA ILE A 374 18.17 -2.01 -12.46
C ILE A 374 16.93 -1.64 -13.28
N LEU A 375 16.05 -0.80 -12.75
CA LEU A 375 14.86 -0.29 -13.44
C LEU A 375 15.23 0.52 -14.69
N LEU A 376 16.25 1.38 -14.64
CA LEU A 376 16.74 2.09 -15.82
C LEU A 376 17.22 1.10 -16.89
N TRP A 377 17.91 0.03 -16.50
CA TRP A 377 18.30 -1.04 -17.42
C TRP A 377 17.06 -1.73 -18.03
N GLU A 378 16.01 -1.99 -17.25
CA GLU A 378 14.74 -2.51 -17.78
C GLU A 378 14.11 -1.56 -18.80
N ILE A 379 14.06 -0.26 -18.51
CA ILE A 379 13.51 0.76 -19.42
C ILE A 379 14.26 0.76 -20.76
N TYR A 380 15.58 0.92 -20.73
CA TYR A 380 16.40 1.04 -21.94
C TYR A 380 16.66 -0.29 -22.66
N SER A 381 16.32 -1.42 -22.03
CA SER A 381 16.26 -2.73 -22.67
C SER A 381 14.88 -3.09 -23.22
N PHE A 382 13.90 -2.18 -23.12
CA PHE A 382 12.51 -2.38 -23.54
C PHE A 382 11.83 -3.54 -22.80
N GLY A 383 12.06 -3.60 -21.48
CA GLY A 383 11.45 -4.57 -20.58
C GLY A 383 12.09 -5.96 -20.63
N ARG A 384 13.35 -6.09 -21.07
CA ARG A 384 14.08 -7.37 -20.93
C ARG A 384 14.29 -7.68 -19.45
N VAL A 385 14.43 -8.97 -19.15
CA VAL A 385 14.71 -9.42 -17.78
C VAL A 385 16.18 -9.10 -17.43
N PRO A 386 16.47 -8.44 -16.29
CA PRO A 386 17.83 -8.14 -15.85
C PRO A 386 18.72 -9.38 -15.71
N TYR A 387 20.04 -9.17 -15.79
CA TYR A 387 21.08 -10.20 -15.75
C TYR A 387 20.85 -11.29 -16.81
N PRO A 388 20.82 -10.91 -18.10
CA PRO A 388 20.55 -11.87 -19.17
C PRO A 388 21.59 -13.00 -19.14
N ARG A 389 21.12 -14.24 -19.33
CA ARG A 389 21.96 -15.46 -19.37
C ARG A 389 22.69 -15.80 -18.06
N ILE A 390 22.42 -15.11 -16.96
CA ILE A 390 22.95 -15.43 -15.63
C ILE A 390 21.86 -16.14 -14.82
N PRO A 391 22.08 -17.40 -14.38
CA PRO A 391 21.16 -18.09 -13.48
C PRO A 391 20.97 -17.32 -12.17
N LEU A 392 19.75 -17.34 -11.62
CA LEU A 392 19.39 -16.52 -10.44
C LEU A 392 20.35 -16.73 -9.25
N LYS A 393 20.77 -17.98 -9.00
CA LYS A 393 21.71 -18.36 -7.94
C LYS A 393 23.11 -17.74 -8.09
N ASP A 394 23.49 -17.36 -9.31
CA ASP A 394 24.82 -16.84 -9.63
C ASP A 394 24.85 -15.30 -9.69
N VAL A 395 23.69 -14.63 -9.65
CA VAL A 395 23.60 -13.16 -9.73
C VAL A 395 24.34 -12.50 -8.57
N VAL A 396 24.02 -12.87 -7.32
CA VAL A 396 24.61 -12.25 -6.13
C VAL A 396 26.13 -12.48 -6.07
N PRO A 397 26.66 -13.71 -6.20
CA PRO A 397 28.11 -13.95 -6.17
C PRO A 397 28.90 -13.22 -7.27
N ARG A 398 28.31 -13.00 -8.45
CA ARG A 398 28.96 -12.25 -9.54
C ARG A 398 29.00 -10.76 -9.23
N VAL A 399 27.86 -10.20 -8.81
CA VAL A 399 27.75 -8.79 -8.44
C VAL A 399 28.74 -8.44 -7.32
N GLU A 400 28.85 -9.29 -6.31
CA GLU A 400 29.80 -9.11 -5.19
C GLU A 400 31.27 -9.13 -5.63
N LYS A 401 31.58 -9.82 -6.72
CA LYS A 401 32.90 -9.81 -7.36
C LYS A 401 33.11 -8.62 -8.30
N GLY A 402 32.19 -7.66 -8.31
CA GLY A 402 32.28 -6.42 -9.10
C GLY A 402 31.61 -6.50 -10.48
N TYR A 403 30.86 -7.55 -10.80
CA TYR A 403 30.11 -7.61 -12.05
C TYR A 403 29.03 -6.52 -12.09
N LYS A 404 28.99 -5.77 -13.20
CA LYS A 404 27.92 -4.86 -13.58
C LYS A 404 27.35 -5.33 -14.92
N MET A 405 26.04 -5.17 -15.12
CA MET A 405 25.42 -5.52 -16.40
C MET A 405 25.93 -4.58 -17.50
N ASP A 406 26.12 -5.12 -18.71
CA ASP A 406 26.42 -4.30 -19.89
C ASP A 406 25.27 -3.36 -20.24
N ALA A 407 25.60 -2.26 -20.92
CA ALA A 407 24.61 -1.32 -21.45
C ALA A 407 23.65 -2.05 -22.42
N PRO A 408 22.32 -1.81 -22.34
CA PRO A 408 21.39 -2.29 -23.34
C PRO A 408 21.73 -1.80 -24.75
N ASP A 409 21.36 -2.57 -25.78
CA ASP A 409 21.56 -2.17 -27.18
C ASP A 409 20.83 -0.84 -27.47
N GLY A 410 21.58 0.17 -27.92
CA GLY A 410 21.09 1.54 -28.19
C GLY A 410 21.01 2.45 -26.97
N CYS A 411 21.42 1.99 -25.78
CA CYS A 411 21.37 2.82 -24.58
C CYS A 411 22.38 3.99 -24.66
N PRO A 412 21.94 5.25 -24.48
CA PRO A 412 22.84 6.38 -24.45
C PRO A 412 23.91 6.25 -23.36
N PRO A 413 25.19 6.56 -23.67
CA PRO A 413 26.27 6.46 -22.69
C PRO A 413 26.00 7.23 -21.40
N ALA A 414 25.43 8.43 -21.50
CA ALA A 414 25.07 9.27 -20.34
C ALA A 414 24.09 8.56 -19.40
N VAL A 415 23.08 7.87 -19.94
CA VAL A 415 22.12 7.11 -19.13
C VAL A 415 22.82 5.90 -18.48
N TYR A 416 23.68 5.20 -19.22
CA TYR A 416 24.40 4.06 -18.67
C TYR A 416 25.40 4.46 -17.57
N ASP A 417 25.98 5.66 -17.64
CA ASP A 417 26.79 6.21 -16.56
C ASP A 417 25.98 6.39 -15.27
N VAL A 418 24.73 6.88 -15.38
CA VAL A 418 23.79 6.93 -14.24
C VAL A 418 23.55 5.52 -13.67
N MET A 419 23.30 4.50 -14.51
CA MET A 419 23.13 3.12 -14.04
C MET A 419 24.35 2.60 -13.27
N LYS A 420 25.57 2.85 -13.77
CA LYS A 420 26.82 2.42 -13.12
C LYS A 420 27.03 3.09 -11.77
N ASN A 421 26.59 4.34 -11.60
CA ASN A 421 26.63 5.08 -10.33
C ASN A 421 25.63 4.50 -9.31
N CYS A 422 24.50 3.96 -9.75
CA CYS A 422 23.57 3.25 -8.87
C CYS A 422 24.14 1.92 -8.34
N TRP A 423 25.02 1.26 -9.10
CA TRP A 423 25.54 -0.08 -8.78
C TRP A 423 26.92 -0.09 -8.09
N HIS A 424 27.22 0.92 -7.26
CA HIS A 424 28.36 0.83 -6.33
C HIS A 424 28.05 -0.18 -5.21
N LEU A 425 29.01 -1.05 -4.91
CA LEU A 425 28.85 -2.05 -3.84
C LEU A 425 28.74 -1.40 -2.46
N ASP A 426 29.53 -0.37 -2.20
CA ASP A 426 29.34 0.49 -1.04
C ASP A 426 28.12 1.39 -1.26
N ALA A 427 27.10 1.22 -0.42
CA ALA A 427 25.85 1.97 -0.49
C ALA A 427 26.04 3.47 -0.27
N ALA A 428 27.04 3.88 0.53
CA ALA A 428 27.31 5.29 0.80
C ALA A 428 27.85 6.03 -0.42
N THR A 429 28.50 5.32 -1.34
CA THR A 429 29.03 5.86 -2.60
C THR A 429 27.94 6.08 -3.66
N ARG A 430 26.76 5.47 -3.52
CA ARG A 430 25.65 5.65 -4.48
C ARG A 430 25.08 7.08 -4.35
N PRO A 431 24.61 7.71 -5.44
CA PRO A 431 24.00 9.04 -5.40
C PRO A 431 22.67 9.06 -4.60
N THR A 432 22.17 10.24 -4.26
CA THR A 432 20.78 10.43 -3.79
C THR A 432 19.82 10.48 -4.98
N PHE A 433 18.50 10.36 -4.74
CA PHE A 433 17.53 10.50 -5.83
C PHE A 433 17.49 11.93 -6.39
N LEU A 434 17.73 12.94 -5.56
CA LEU A 434 17.91 14.32 -6.03
C LEU A 434 19.07 14.42 -7.04
N GLN A 435 20.25 13.86 -6.71
CA GLN A 435 21.41 13.87 -7.61
C GLN A 435 21.15 13.07 -8.90
N LEU A 436 20.41 11.97 -8.81
CA LEU A 436 20.02 11.19 -9.98
C LEU A 436 19.05 11.95 -10.89
N ARG A 437 18.08 12.67 -10.32
CA ARG A 437 17.16 13.52 -11.08
C ARG A 437 17.93 14.61 -11.82
N GLU A 438 18.82 15.34 -11.12
CA GLU A 438 19.67 16.37 -11.72
C GLU A 438 20.54 15.81 -12.87
N GLN A 439 21.09 14.60 -12.71
CA GLN A 439 21.86 13.93 -13.77
C GLN A 439 20.99 13.60 -14.99
N LEU A 440 19.78 13.08 -14.77
CA LEU A 440 18.85 12.74 -15.86
C LEU A 440 18.31 13.99 -16.57
N GLU A 441 18.00 15.06 -15.84
CA GLU A 441 17.57 16.36 -16.40
C GLU A 441 18.66 17.02 -17.25
N HIS A 442 19.94 16.76 -16.95
CA HIS A 442 21.05 17.28 -17.72
C HIS A 442 21.26 16.58 -19.08
N ILE A 443 20.65 15.41 -19.30
CA ILE A 443 20.77 14.66 -20.55
C ILE A 443 20.00 15.40 -21.65
N ARG A 444 20.72 15.87 -22.67
CA ARG A 444 20.14 16.67 -23.75
C ARG A 444 19.51 15.77 -24.82
N THR A 445 18.50 16.27 -25.53
CA THR A 445 17.77 15.52 -26.57
C THR A 445 18.68 14.89 -27.64
N HIS A 446 19.78 15.53 -28.04
CA HIS A 446 20.71 15.01 -29.04
C HIS A 446 21.57 13.83 -28.53
N GLU A 447 21.60 13.59 -27.21
CA GLU A 447 22.28 12.44 -26.61
C GLU A 447 21.37 11.20 -26.60
N LEU A 448 20.07 11.35 -26.91
CA LEU A 448 19.04 10.31 -26.78
C LEU A 448 18.78 9.51 -28.06
N HIS A 449 19.71 9.52 -29.03
CA HIS A 449 19.59 8.70 -30.24
C HIS A 449 19.74 7.21 -29.90
N LEU A 450 18.63 6.47 -29.97
CA LEU A 450 18.53 5.03 -29.71
C LEU A 450 18.91 4.16 -30.92
#